data_AF-A0A924SGH0-F1
#
_entry.id   AF-A0A924SGH0-F1
#
_cell.length_a   1.000
_cell.length_b   1.000
_cell.length_c   1.000
_cell.angle_alpha   90.00
_cell.angle_beta   90.00
_cell.angle_gamma   90.00
#
_symmetry.space_group_name_H-M   'P 1'
#
loop_
_entity.id
_entity.type
_entity.pdbx_description
1 polymer ?
#
loop_
_entity_poly.entity_id
_entity_poly.type
_entity_poly.pdbx_seq_one_letter_code
_entity_poly.pdbx_strand_id
1 'polypeptide(L)'
;MAAASLLSPLTLVVGDEELLVSRAVSAVLGAARTRTPDVEVRDLDGGAVQVGDLDEALSPPLFGDERVVVVRAAQDLSKEAMAEVVPYLADPLPEVQLVPVHAGGAKGKQPLAPLLAAGARRVDCPK
;
A
#
# COMPACT_ATOMS: atom_id res chain seq x y z
N MET A 1 8.14 16.26 10.93
CA MET A 1 7.98 14.78 10.89
C MET A 1 8.84 14.28 9.74
N ALA A 2 9.88 13.49 10.03
CA ALA A 2 10.92 13.16 9.05
C ALA A 2 10.36 12.30 7.89
N ALA A 3 10.63 12.74 6.65
CA ALA A 3 10.26 12.06 5.41
C ALA A 3 10.75 10.60 5.34
N ALA A 4 11.81 10.26 6.09
CA ALA A 4 12.36 8.90 6.19
C ALA A 4 11.34 7.85 6.68
N SER A 5 10.31 8.23 7.44
CA SER A 5 9.27 7.26 7.84
C SER A 5 8.23 7.01 6.73
N LEU A 6 8.09 7.88 5.74
CA LEU A 6 7.06 7.75 4.69
C LEU A 6 7.43 6.73 3.60
N LEU A 7 8.70 6.34 3.52
CA LEU A 7 9.26 5.47 2.47
C LEU A 7 9.52 4.04 2.99
N SER A 8 8.60 3.52 3.80
CA SER A 8 8.62 2.13 4.26
C SER A 8 8.13 1.20 3.15
N PRO A 9 8.73 0.01 2.93
CA PRO A 9 8.27 -0.97 1.94
C PRO A 9 6.77 -1.29 2.06
N LEU A 10 6.24 -1.25 3.28
CA LEU A 10 4.81 -1.34 3.57
C LEU A 10 4.35 -0.17 4.43
N THR A 11 3.44 0.65 3.88
CA THR A 11 2.77 1.74 4.60
C THR A 11 1.26 1.55 4.56
N LEU A 12 0.67 1.17 5.70
CA LEU A 12 -0.77 0.93 5.83
C LEU A 12 -1.47 2.22 6.29
N VAL A 13 -2.33 2.77 5.45
CA VAL A 13 -3.20 3.91 5.81
C VAL A 13 -4.53 3.36 6.34
N VAL A 14 -4.95 3.79 7.53
CA VAL A 14 -6.17 3.30 8.20
C VAL A 14 -7.10 4.46 8.55
N GLY A 15 -8.27 4.53 7.93
CA GLY A 15 -9.30 5.52 8.24
C GLY A 15 -10.34 5.67 7.13
N ASP A 16 -11.50 6.23 7.48
CA ASP A 16 -12.60 6.51 6.55
C ASP A 16 -12.80 8.02 6.27
N GLU A 17 -12.00 8.89 6.88
CA GLU A 17 -11.97 10.32 6.57
C GLU A 17 -11.17 10.58 5.28
N GLU A 18 -11.89 10.78 4.17
CA GLU A 18 -11.34 10.89 2.82
C GLU A 18 -10.25 11.96 2.70
N LEU A 19 -10.42 13.13 3.34
CA LEU A 19 -9.44 14.20 3.26
C LEU A 19 -8.11 13.80 3.91
N LEU A 20 -8.17 13.13 5.06
CA LEU A 20 -6.98 12.70 5.79
C LEU A 20 -6.30 11.52 5.10
N VAL A 21 -7.08 10.57 4.60
CA VAL A 21 -6.58 9.45 3.80
C VAL A 21 -5.87 9.95 2.54
N SER A 22 -6.51 10.85 1.79
CA SER A 22 -5.93 11.46 0.59
C SER A 22 -4.62 12.18 0.88
N ARG A 23 -4.56 12.93 1.99
CA ARG A 23 -3.32 13.59 2.44
C ARG A 23 -2.22 12.60 2.80
N ALA A 24 -2.55 11.51 3.49
CA ALA A 24 -1.57 10.48 3.86
C ALA A 24 -0.95 9.82 2.62
N VAL A 25 -1.80 9.41 1.66
CA VAL A 25 -1.34 8.83 0.38
C VAL A 25 -0.51 9.84 -0.40
N SER A 26 -0.97 11.09 -0.49
CA SER A 26 -0.24 12.16 -1.19
C SER A 26 1.13 12.44 -0.57
N ALA A 27 1.26 12.33 0.75
CA ALA A 27 2.54 12.49 1.44
C ALA A 27 3.52 11.36 1.09
N VAL A 28 3.05 10.11 0.99
CA VAL A 28 3.87 8.98 0.55
C VAL A 28 4.32 9.17 -0.90
N LEU A 29 3.38 9.47 -1.80
CA LEU A 29 3.69 9.69 -3.22
C LEU A 29 4.63 10.89 -3.42
N GLY A 30 4.44 11.98 -2.66
CA GLY A 30 5.31 13.15 -2.70
C GLY A 30 6.72 12.84 -2.21
N ALA A 31 6.86 12.03 -1.15
CA ALA A 31 8.17 11.57 -0.68
C ALA A 31 8.86 10.68 -1.72
N ALA A 32 8.12 9.74 -2.34
CA ALA A 32 8.66 8.85 -3.37
C ALA A 32 9.12 9.65 -4.59
N ARG A 33 8.32 10.61 -5.05
CA ARG A 33 8.68 11.53 -6.16
C ARG A 33 9.86 12.45 -5.84
N THR A 34 10.07 12.80 -4.57
CA THR A 34 11.23 13.58 -4.16
C THR A 34 12.52 12.77 -4.27
N ARG A 35 12.45 11.44 -4.00
CA ARG A 35 13.58 10.52 -4.17
C ARG A 35 13.81 10.15 -5.64
N THR A 36 12.72 9.83 -6.34
CA THR A 36 12.71 9.36 -7.73
C THR A 36 11.61 10.11 -8.49
N PRO A 37 11.95 11.20 -9.22
CA PRO A 37 10.96 12.06 -9.89
C PRO A 37 9.99 11.31 -10.82
N ASP A 38 10.50 10.29 -11.51
CA ASP A 38 9.78 9.46 -12.48
C ASP A 38 9.29 8.12 -11.89
N VAL A 39 9.13 8.05 -10.56
CA VAL A 39 8.60 6.84 -9.87
C VAL A 39 7.30 6.37 -10.51
N GLU A 40 7.20 5.07 -10.80
CA GLU A 40 5.98 4.47 -11.32
C GLU A 40 4.92 4.45 -10.21
N VAL A 41 3.69 4.84 -10.51
CA VAL A 41 2.58 4.75 -9.55
C VAL A 41 1.48 3.87 -10.13
N ARG A 42 1.21 2.73 -9.49
CA ARG A 42 0.04 1.90 -9.77
C ARG A 42 -1.02 2.16 -8.70
N ASP A 43 -2.21 2.60 -9.11
CA ASP A 43 -3.34 2.88 -8.21
C ASP A 43 -4.45 1.87 -8.52
N LEU A 44 -4.72 0.97 -7.58
CA LEU A 44 -5.63 -0.15 -7.72
C LEU A 44 -6.83 0.02 -6.78
N ASP A 45 -8.01 -0.34 -7.27
CA ASP A 45 -9.20 -0.48 -6.42
C ASP A 45 -9.29 -1.91 -5.88
N GLY A 46 -9.30 -2.06 -4.55
CA GLY A 46 -9.28 -3.35 -3.88
C GLY A 46 -10.46 -4.26 -4.24
N GLY A 47 -11.62 -3.70 -4.58
CA GLY A 47 -12.79 -4.46 -5.05
C GLY A 47 -12.69 -4.87 -6.52
N ALA A 48 -11.79 -4.25 -7.30
CA ALA A 48 -11.54 -4.58 -8.69
C ALA A 48 -10.32 -5.51 -8.88
N VAL A 49 -9.45 -5.64 -7.89
CA VAL A 49 -8.27 -6.53 -7.93
C VAL A 49 -8.68 -7.98 -8.15
N GLN A 50 -8.13 -8.59 -9.19
CA GLN A 50 -8.24 -10.02 -9.48
C GLN A 50 -7.00 -10.79 -8.98
N VAL A 51 -7.12 -12.11 -8.95
CA VAL A 51 -6.00 -13.03 -8.67
C VAL A 51 -4.89 -12.80 -9.69
N GLY A 52 -3.66 -12.58 -9.22
CA GLY A 52 -2.49 -12.28 -10.03
C GLY A 52 -2.19 -10.80 -10.25
N ASP A 53 -3.17 -9.90 -10.08
CA ASP A 53 -2.96 -8.46 -10.31
C ASP A 53 -1.95 -7.87 -9.31
N LEU A 54 -1.98 -8.34 -8.06
CA LEU A 54 -1.06 -7.86 -7.02
C LEU A 54 0.34 -8.45 -7.18
N ASP A 55 0.46 -9.72 -7.58
CA ASP A 55 1.76 -10.32 -7.92
C ASP A 55 2.44 -9.54 -9.07
N GLU A 56 1.67 -9.22 -10.12
CA GLU A 56 2.17 -8.40 -11.23
C GLU A 56 2.51 -6.98 -10.76
N ALA A 57 1.65 -6.33 -9.97
CA ALA A 57 1.88 -4.98 -9.49
C ALA A 57 3.10 -4.88 -8.56
N LEU A 58 3.38 -5.91 -7.79
CA LEU A 58 4.50 -5.98 -6.84
C LEU A 58 5.79 -6.52 -7.46
N SER A 59 5.77 -6.93 -8.73
CA SER A 59 6.98 -7.29 -9.49
C SER A 59 7.88 -6.07 -9.74
N PRO A 60 9.18 -6.28 -10.06
CA PRO A 60 10.09 -5.19 -10.38
C PRO A 60 9.54 -4.27 -11.50
N PRO A 61 9.76 -2.95 -11.41
CA PRO A 61 9.34 -2.03 -12.46
C PRO A 61 9.98 -2.38 -13.80
N LEU A 62 9.20 -2.37 -14.88
CA LEU A 62 9.73 -2.55 -16.24
C LEU A 62 10.37 -1.28 -16.79
N PHE A 63 9.88 -0.13 -16.31
CA PHE A 63 10.35 1.19 -16.67
C PHE A 63 10.52 1.99 -15.38
N GLY A 64 11.71 2.55 -15.18
CA GLY A 64 12.04 3.31 -13.97
C GLY A 64 12.68 2.48 -12.87
N ASP A 65 13.20 3.18 -11.87
CA ASP A 65 14.02 2.58 -10.81
C ASP A 65 13.22 2.19 -9.57
N GLU A 66 12.00 2.73 -9.41
CA GLU A 66 11.15 2.50 -8.25
C GLU A 66 9.65 2.54 -8.64
N ARG A 67 8.82 1.83 -7.85
CA ARG A 67 7.36 1.81 -7.98
C ARG A 67 6.68 2.01 -6.63
N VAL A 68 5.56 2.73 -6.64
CA VAL A 68 4.60 2.76 -5.55
C VAL A 68 3.28 2.12 -6.00
N VAL A 69 2.81 1.11 -5.28
CA VAL A 69 1.52 0.46 -5.49
C VAL A 69 0.56 0.91 -4.40
N VAL A 70 -0.45 1.69 -4.76
CA VAL A 70 -1.53 2.10 -3.87
C VAL A 70 -2.70 1.15 -4.08
N VAL A 71 -3.22 0.55 -3.00
CA VAL A 71 -4.42 -0.29 -3.05
C VAL A 71 -5.52 0.38 -2.23
N ARG A 72 -6.44 1.04 -2.93
CA ARG A 72 -7.61 1.70 -2.33
C ARG A 72 -8.60 0.66 -1.84
N ALA A 73 -9.38 1.02 -0.84
CA ALA A 73 -10.42 0.15 -0.30
C ALA A 73 -9.91 -1.28 -0.01
N ALA A 74 -8.71 -1.39 0.58
CA ALA A 74 -8.02 -2.65 0.78
C ALA A 74 -8.82 -3.66 1.62
N GLN A 75 -9.85 -3.22 2.36
CA GLN A 75 -10.81 -4.10 3.03
C GLN A 75 -11.61 -4.99 2.06
N ASP A 76 -11.72 -4.58 0.80
CA ASP A 76 -12.52 -5.25 -0.24
C ASP A 76 -11.67 -6.25 -1.05
N LEU A 77 -10.37 -6.34 -0.78
CA LEU A 77 -9.50 -7.37 -1.35
C LEU A 77 -10.00 -8.77 -1.00
N SER A 78 -10.02 -9.64 -2.01
CA SER A 78 -10.32 -11.06 -1.81
C SER A 78 -9.25 -11.74 -0.96
N LYS A 79 -9.60 -12.89 -0.36
CA LYS A 79 -8.65 -13.68 0.43
C LYS A 79 -7.53 -14.22 -0.45
N GLU A 80 -7.86 -14.57 -1.68
CA GLU A 80 -6.96 -15.10 -2.69
C GLU A 80 -5.90 -14.05 -3.07
N ALA A 81 -6.33 -12.82 -3.38
CA ALA A 81 -5.41 -11.71 -3.66
C ALA A 81 -4.52 -11.38 -2.46
N MET A 82 -5.07 -11.39 -1.24
CA MET A 82 -4.26 -11.19 -0.03
C MET A 82 -3.26 -12.32 0.22
N ALA A 83 -3.61 -13.57 -0.13
CA ALA A 83 -2.73 -14.72 0.02
C ALA A 83 -1.52 -14.67 -0.94
N GLU A 84 -1.61 -13.95 -2.06
CA GLU A 84 -0.48 -13.67 -2.96
C GLU A 84 0.49 -12.64 -2.36
N VAL A 85 -0.07 -11.65 -1.65
CA VAL A 85 0.74 -10.57 -1.05
C VAL A 85 1.49 -11.04 0.19
N VAL A 86 0.89 -11.88 1.03
CA VAL A 86 1.51 -12.29 2.31
C VAL A 86 2.92 -12.87 2.16
N PRO A 87 3.20 -13.78 1.20
CA PRO A 87 4.55 -14.25 0.92
C PRO A 87 5.51 -13.14 0.52
N TYR A 88 5.07 -12.21 -0.35
CA TYR A 88 5.88 -11.08 -0.79
C TYR A 88 6.31 -10.19 0.39
N LEU A 89 5.46 -10.02 1.40
CA LEU A 89 5.77 -9.18 2.56
C LEU A 89 6.91 -9.71 3.45
N ALA A 90 7.31 -10.98 3.30
CA ALA A 90 8.43 -11.53 4.05
C ALA A 90 9.80 -11.01 3.58
N ASP A 91 9.91 -10.68 2.29
CA ASP A 91 11.11 -10.16 1.65
C ASP A 91 10.72 -9.21 0.50
N PRO A 92 10.18 -8.02 0.83
CA PRO A 92 9.68 -7.10 -0.19
C PRO A 92 10.85 -6.49 -0.98
N LEU A 93 10.62 -6.25 -2.27
CA LEU A 93 11.60 -5.58 -3.12
C LEU A 93 11.88 -4.16 -2.61
N PRO A 94 13.15 -3.76 -2.44
CA PRO A 94 13.49 -2.44 -1.92
C PRO A 94 13.04 -1.30 -2.85
N GLU A 95 12.88 -1.58 -4.15
CA GLU A 95 12.38 -0.65 -5.16
C GLU A 95 10.85 -0.55 -5.26
N VAL A 96 10.10 -1.42 -4.57
CA VAL A 96 8.62 -1.43 -4.61
C VAL A 96 8.03 -1.12 -3.24
N GLN A 97 7.27 -0.02 -3.17
CA GLN A 97 6.54 0.37 -1.98
C GLN A 97 5.04 0.04 -2.12
N LEU A 98 4.50 -0.72 -1.16
CA LEU A 98 3.07 -1.02 -1.07
C LEU A 98 2.36 -0.08 -0.08
N VAL A 99 1.25 0.51 -0.51
CA VAL A 99 0.42 1.44 0.25
C VAL A 99 -1.05 1.01 0.27
N PRO A 100 -1.44 0.06 1.13
CA PRO A 100 -2.83 -0.33 1.30
C PRO A 100 -3.59 0.76 2.07
N VAL A 101 -4.78 1.11 1.59
CA VAL A 101 -5.68 2.08 2.23
C VAL A 101 -6.91 1.34 2.72
N HIS A 102 -7.07 1.27 4.02
CA HIS A 102 -8.11 0.48 4.67
C HIS A 102 -9.04 1.38 5.49
N ALA A 103 -10.36 1.26 5.31
CA ALA A 103 -11.35 2.11 6.00
C ALA A 103 -11.30 2.00 7.54
N GLY A 104 -10.80 0.87 8.06
CA GLY A 104 -10.75 0.56 9.48
C GLY A 104 -11.99 -0.23 9.94
N GLY A 105 -12.19 -0.31 11.26
CA GLY A 105 -13.35 -1.00 11.84
C GLY A 105 -13.33 -2.53 11.73
N ALA A 106 -14.46 -3.17 12.09
CA ALA A 106 -14.55 -4.62 12.25
C ALA A 106 -14.76 -5.40 10.94
N LYS A 107 -15.29 -4.75 9.88
CA LYS A 107 -15.63 -5.40 8.60
C LYS A 107 -14.42 -5.77 7.73
N GLY A 108 -13.23 -5.27 8.02
CA GLY A 108 -12.01 -5.48 7.20
C GLY A 108 -10.82 -6.11 7.94
N LYS A 109 -11.06 -6.88 9.03
CA LYS A 109 -9.94 -7.49 9.78
C LYS A 109 -9.07 -8.44 8.93
N GLN A 110 -9.60 -9.02 7.85
CA GLN A 110 -8.91 -10.04 7.06
C GLN A 110 -7.64 -9.53 6.37
N PRO A 111 -7.66 -8.41 5.61
CA PRO A 111 -6.44 -7.83 5.04
C PRO A 111 -5.60 -7.08 6.09
N LEU A 112 -6.22 -6.47 7.11
CA LEU A 112 -5.50 -5.60 8.05
C LEU A 112 -4.53 -6.36 8.98
N ALA A 113 -4.89 -7.56 9.45
CA ALA A 113 -4.05 -8.30 10.40
C ALA A 113 -2.74 -8.82 9.78
N PRO A 114 -2.72 -9.45 8.58
CA PRO A 114 -1.48 -9.87 7.93
C PRO A 114 -0.54 -8.70 7.62
N LEU A 115 -1.07 -7.56 7.17
CA LEU A 115 -0.28 -6.36 6.89
C LEU A 115 0.43 -5.84 8.15
N LEU A 116 -0.28 -5.75 9.27
CA LEU A 116 0.33 -5.36 10.55
C LEU A 116 1.34 -6.40 11.06
N ALA A 117 1.05 -7.69 10.91
CA ALA A 117 1.96 -8.78 11.29
C ALA A 117 3.27 -8.74 10.47
N ALA A 118 3.21 -8.29 9.22
CA ALA A 118 4.37 -8.05 8.37
C ALA A 118 5.14 -6.76 8.70
N GLY A 119 4.79 -6.06 9.78
CA GLY A 119 5.50 -4.85 10.20
C GLY A 119 5.11 -3.59 9.43
N ALA A 120 3.90 -3.54 8.85
CA ALA A 120 3.40 -2.34 8.19
C ALA A 120 3.57 -1.10 9.06
N ARG A 121 4.13 -0.04 8.48
CA ARG A 121 4.07 1.27 9.10
C ARG A 121 2.63 1.79 9.00
N ARG A 122 1.93 1.82 10.12
CA ARG A 122 0.56 2.29 10.21
C ARG A 122 0.49 3.82 10.25
N VAL A 123 -0.41 4.40 9.45
CA VAL A 123 -0.83 5.80 9.48
C VAL A 123 -2.31 5.85 9.78
N ASP A 124 -2.67 6.31 10.96
CA ASP A 124 -4.07 6.48 11.34
C ASP A 124 -4.63 7.81 10.83
N CYS A 125 -5.79 7.73 10.18
CA CYS A 125 -6.60 8.84 9.67
C CYS A 125 -7.95 8.82 10.41
N PRO A 126 -7.99 9.27 11.68
CA PRO A 126 -9.22 9.26 12.47
C PRO A 126 -10.28 10.21 11.90
N LYS A 127 -11.55 9.94 12.22
CA LYS A 127 -12.65 10.88 11.99
C LYS A 127 -12.43 12.22 12.69
#